data_AF-A0A942SEB5-F1
#
_entry.id   AF-A0A942SEB5-F1
#
_cell.length_a   1.000
_cell.length_b   1.000
_cell.length_c   1.000
_cell.angle_alpha   90.00
_cell.angle_beta   90.00
_cell.angle_gamma   90.00
#
_symmetry.space_group_name_H-M   'P 1'
#
loop_
_entity.id
_entity.type
_entity.pdbx_description
1 polymer ?
#
loop_
_entity_poly.entity_id
_entity_poly.type
_entity_poly.pdbx_seq_one_letter_code
_entity_poly.pdbx_strand_id
1 'polypeptide(L)'
;MPVTGLFIWAAKRRRKWSASSGVIVNFSSGWGRDTDPEVAPYCATKWAMEGLTKALAQELPAGMAAVPLNPCIIDTAMLRSCFGGQAQGYPSAEQWAAAAVPWLLGLGPQDNGRSLTVGETH
;
A
#
# COMPACT_ATOMS: atom_id res chain seq x y z
N MET A 1 -10.36 -8.59 -20.15
CA MET A 1 -10.45 -9.62 -19.09
C MET A 1 -11.07 -8.96 -17.87
N PRO A 2 -12.33 -9.26 -17.53
CA PRO A 2 -13.03 -8.55 -16.47
C PRO A 2 -12.45 -8.92 -15.09
N VAL A 3 -12.47 -7.94 -14.19
CA VAL A 3 -12.14 -8.06 -12.76
C VAL A 3 -13.15 -8.99 -12.07
N THR A 4 -12.96 -10.29 -12.22
CA THR A 4 -13.69 -11.32 -11.46
C THR A 4 -12.82 -11.71 -10.27
N GLY A 5 -12.87 -10.91 -9.20
CA GLY A 5 -12.08 -11.22 -8.00
C GLY A 5 -12.05 -10.14 -6.93
N LEU A 6 -13.16 -9.45 -6.66
CA LEU A 6 -13.30 -8.63 -5.45
C LEU A 6 -14.35 -9.26 -4.53
N PHE A 7 -14.02 -10.40 -3.95
CA PHE A 7 -14.73 -10.94 -2.79
C PHE A 7 -13.98 -10.53 -1.52
N ILE A 8 -14.55 -9.51 -0.85
CA ILE A 8 -14.66 -9.33 0.60
C ILE A 8 -13.64 -10.09 1.46
N TRP A 9 -12.76 -9.32 2.10
CA TRP A 9 -12.47 -9.53 3.52
C TRP A 9 -12.65 -8.21 4.26
N ALA A 10 -13.91 -7.90 4.56
CA ALA A 10 -14.27 -6.99 5.65
C ALA A 10 -15.15 -7.80 6.61
N ALA A 11 -14.72 -7.86 7.87
CA ALA A 11 -15.48 -8.29 9.04
C ALA A 11 -16.13 -9.70 9.05
N LYS A 12 -15.30 -10.76 9.26
CA LYS A 12 -15.69 -11.84 10.19
C LYS A 12 -14.51 -12.68 10.69
N ARG A 13 -13.64 -12.12 11.53
CA ARG A 13 -12.85 -12.90 12.50
C ARG A 13 -12.55 -12.04 13.71
N ARG A 14 -13.24 -12.33 14.82
CA ARG A 14 -12.81 -11.97 16.18
C ARG A 14 -11.54 -12.76 16.55
N ARG A 15 -10.47 -12.64 15.76
CA ARG A 15 -9.14 -12.96 16.30
C ARG A 15 -8.84 -11.81 17.25
N LYS A 16 -8.92 -12.09 18.56
CA LYS A 16 -8.27 -11.26 19.57
C LYS A 16 -6.83 -11.05 19.08
N TRP A 17 -6.54 -9.84 18.61
CA TRP A 17 -5.16 -9.39 18.51
C TRP A 17 -4.65 -9.39 19.94
N SER A 18 -3.79 -10.34 20.27
CA SER A 18 -3.22 -10.45 21.62
C SER A 18 -2.18 -9.37 21.90
N ALA A 19 -1.78 -8.64 20.86
CA ALA A 19 -0.91 -7.48 20.96
C ALA A 19 -1.77 -6.21 20.89
N SER A 20 -1.68 -5.38 21.92
CA SER A 20 -2.24 -4.02 22.00
C SER A 20 -1.48 -3.02 21.10
N SER A 21 -0.66 -3.49 20.17
CA SER A 21 0.07 -2.65 19.22
C SER A 21 0.42 -3.38 17.92
N GLY A 22 0.50 -2.62 16.82
CA GLY A 22 0.95 -3.14 15.52
C GLY A 22 0.51 -2.27 14.34
N VAL A 23 1.26 -2.34 13.25
CA VAL A 23 0.97 -1.59 12.01
C VAL A 23 0.70 -2.55 10.86
N ILE A 24 -0.40 -2.32 10.15
CA ILE A 24 -0.77 -3.01 8.91
C ILE A 24 -0.46 -2.07 7.76
N VAL A 25 0.38 -2.52 6.83
CA VAL A 25 0.72 -1.75 5.62
C VAL A 25 0.14 -2.44 4.41
N ASN A 26 -0.70 -1.74 3.66
CA ASN A 26 -1.23 -2.21 2.38
C ASN A 26 -0.58 -1.42 1.25
N PHE A 27 0.02 -2.12 0.28
CA PHE A 27 0.67 -1.47 -0.85
C PHE A 27 -0.35 -0.88 -1.84
N SER A 28 -0.45 0.44 -1.81
CA SER A 28 -1.14 1.30 -2.76
C SER A 28 -0.19 1.68 -3.93
N SER A 29 -0.29 2.90 -4.45
CA SER A 29 0.50 3.49 -5.53
C SER A 29 0.28 5.01 -5.57
N GLY A 30 1.12 5.77 -6.28
CA GLY A 30 0.80 7.12 -6.73
C GLY A 30 -0.55 7.15 -7.45
N TRP A 31 -0.81 6.16 -8.31
CA TRP A 31 -2.08 5.96 -9.01
C TRP A 31 -3.21 5.40 -8.13
N GLY A 32 -3.00 5.27 -6.81
CA GLY A 32 -4.08 5.13 -5.83
C GLY A 32 -4.64 6.47 -5.36
N ARG A 33 -3.98 7.57 -5.71
CA ARG A 33 -4.30 8.95 -5.29
C ARG A 33 -4.40 9.92 -6.47
N ASP A 34 -3.93 9.50 -7.64
CA ASP A 34 -4.02 10.18 -8.93
C ASP A 34 -4.36 9.16 -10.03
N THR A 35 -4.40 9.60 -11.29
CA THR A 35 -4.77 8.76 -12.44
C THR A 35 -3.96 9.09 -13.69
N ASP A 36 -3.82 8.13 -14.59
CA ASP A 36 -3.27 8.34 -15.93
C ASP A 36 -4.12 7.62 -17.00
N PRO A 37 -4.04 8.06 -18.28
CA PRO A 37 -4.66 7.37 -19.40
C PRO A 37 -4.17 5.91 -19.52
N GLU A 38 -5.01 5.05 -20.12
CA GLU A 38 -4.68 3.65 -20.45
C GLU A 38 -4.41 2.69 -19.26
N VAL A 39 -4.41 3.18 -18.02
CA VAL A 39 -4.21 2.39 -16.80
C VAL A 39 -5.41 2.39 -15.85
N ALA A 40 -6.60 2.73 -16.34
CA ALA A 40 -7.81 2.90 -15.52
C ALA A 40 -8.15 1.72 -14.57
N PRO A 41 -8.04 0.43 -14.98
CA PRO A 41 -8.29 -0.69 -14.07
C PRO A 41 -7.28 -0.78 -12.91
N TYR A 42 -6.02 -0.39 -13.16
CA TYR A 42 -4.99 -0.34 -12.14
C TYR A 42 -5.28 0.80 -11.16
N CYS A 43 -5.58 2.00 -11.66
CA CYS A 43 -5.99 3.14 -10.84
C CYS A 43 -7.17 2.77 -9.94
N ALA A 44 -8.24 2.19 -10.50
CA ALA A 44 -9.41 1.77 -9.73
C ALA A 44 -9.04 0.80 -8.59
N THR A 45 -8.17 -0.17 -8.86
CA THR A 45 -7.72 -1.14 -7.84
C THR A 45 -6.92 -0.45 -6.73
N LYS A 46 -6.05 0.50 -7.07
CA LYS A 46 -5.22 1.20 -6.08
C LYS A 46 -6.01 2.22 -5.26
N TRP A 47 -6.97 2.92 -5.87
CA TRP A 47 -7.95 3.74 -5.15
C TRP A 47 -8.81 2.89 -4.19
N ALA A 48 -9.20 1.68 -4.60
CA ALA A 48 -9.90 0.76 -3.71
C ALA A 48 -9.02 0.33 -2.52
N MET A 49 -7.71 0.17 -2.69
CA MET A 49 -6.77 -0.11 -1.60
C MET A 49 -6.60 1.05 -0.62
N GLU A 50 -6.56 2.28 -1.10
CA GLU A 50 -6.61 3.46 -0.22
C GLU A 50 -7.87 3.45 0.64
N GLY A 51 -9.04 3.32 0.00
CA GLY A 51 -10.33 3.33 0.68
C GLY A 51 -10.47 2.19 1.70
N LEU A 52 -10.12 0.96 1.30
CA LEU A 52 -10.16 -0.21 2.18
C LEU A 52 -9.29 -0.01 3.42
N THR A 53 -8.07 0.49 3.24
CA THR A 53 -7.12 0.61 4.34
C THR A 53 -7.51 1.73 5.30
N LYS A 54 -8.03 2.84 4.78
CA LYS A 54 -8.57 3.94 5.60
C LYS A 54 -9.84 3.58 6.35
N ALA A 55 -10.68 2.71 5.78
CA ALA A 55 -11.83 2.16 6.49
C ALA A 55 -11.36 1.24 7.62
N LEU A 56 -10.41 0.33 7.34
CA LEU A 56 -9.82 -0.54 8.37
C LEU A 56 -9.20 0.27 9.52
N ALA A 57 -8.49 1.36 9.21
CA ALA A 57 -7.89 2.25 10.19
C ALA A 57 -8.89 2.78 11.23
N GLN A 58 -10.16 3.01 10.84
CA GLN A 58 -11.21 3.50 11.73
C GLN A 58 -11.75 2.42 12.67
N GLU A 59 -11.57 1.14 12.32
CA GLU A 59 -12.04 -0.01 13.09
C GLU A 59 -10.98 -0.59 14.05
N LEU A 60 -9.73 -0.12 13.94
CA LEU A 60 -8.62 -0.62 14.74
C LEU A 60 -8.67 -0.11 16.19
N PRO A 61 -8.28 -0.94 17.18
CA PRO A 61 -8.14 -0.49 18.55
C PRO A 61 -6.97 0.49 18.70
N ALA A 62 -6.98 1.25 19.80
CA ALA A 62 -5.87 2.14 20.16
C ALA A 62 -4.54 1.36 20.22
N GLY A 63 -3.47 1.99 19.74
CA GLY A 63 -2.14 1.38 19.64
C GLY A 63 -1.88 0.63 18.33
N MET A 64 -2.88 0.50 17.46
CA MET A 64 -2.71 -0.07 16.12
C MET A 64 -2.83 0.98 15.02
N ALA A 65 -2.29 0.67 13.84
CA ALA A 65 -2.45 1.48 12.64
C ALA A 65 -2.70 0.62 11.39
N ALA A 66 -3.46 1.15 10.44
CA ALA A 66 -3.50 0.68 9.06
C ALA A 66 -3.13 1.82 8.12
N VAL A 67 -2.15 1.57 7.24
CA VAL A 67 -1.53 2.59 6.38
C VAL A 67 -1.58 2.11 4.92
N PRO A 68 -2.31 2.79 4.03
CA PRO A 68 -2.11 2.61 2.60
C PRO A 68 -0.81 3.31 2.20
N LEU A 69 0.08 2.57 1.55
CA LEU A 69 1.43 3.01 1.26
C LEU A 69 1.73 2.98 -0.23
N ASN A 70 2.14 4.10 -0.79
CA ASN A 70 2.78 4.18 -2.08
C ASN A 70 4.28 3.78 -1.95
N PRO A 71 4.73 2.69 -2.58
CA PRO A 71 6.13 2.27 -2.49
C PRO A 71 7.08 3.05 -3.40
N CYS A 72 6.62 4.08 -4.12
CA CYS A 72 7.32 4.70 -5.25
C CYS A 72 7.45 3.71 -6.43
N ILE A 73 8.33 4.03 -7.38
CA ILE A 73 8.55 3.23 -8.59
C ILE A 73 9.70 2.25 -8.33
N ILE A 74 9.45 0.96 -8.58
CA ILE A 74 10.38 -0.15 -8.35
C ILE A 74 10.44 -0.99 -9.62
N ASP A 75 11.64 -1.40 -10.03
CA ASP A 75 11.84 -2.29 -11.16
C ASP A 75 11.29 -3.70 -10.87
N THR A 76 10.01 -3.87 -11.15
CA THR A 76 9.26 -5.13 -11.01
C THR A 76 8.87 -5.69 -12.39
N ALA A 77 8.55 -6.98 -12.46
CA ALA A 77 8.02 -7.58 -13.69
C ALA A 77 6.77 -6.85 -14.21
N MET A 78 5.90 -6.37 -13.30
CA MET A 78 4.75 -5.55 -13.65
C MET A 78 5.21 -4.24 -14.30
N LEU A 79 6.12 -3.48 -13.67
CA LEU A 79 6.60 -2.22 -14.23
C LEU A 79 7.25 -2.43 -15.60
N ARG A 80 8.07 -3.48 -15.77
CA ARG A 80 8.67 -3.84 -17.06
C ARG A 80 7.62 -4.11 -18.15
N SER A 81 6.49 -4.73 -17.81
CA SER A 81 5.41 -4.96 -18.77
C SER A 81 4.72 -3.68 -19.23
N CYS A 82 4.75 -2.61 -18.42
CA CYS A 82 4.12 -1.33 -18.72
C CYS A 82 5.11 -0.29 -19.30
N PHE A 83 6.34 -0.25 -18.82
CA PHE A 83 7.36 0.78 -19.11
C PHE A 83 8.52 0.25 -19.97
N GLY A 84 8.52 -1.05 -20.31
CA GLY A 84 9.58 -1.67 -21.10
C GLY A 84 10.96 -1.49 -20.48
N GLY A 85 11.95 -1.14 -21.30
CA GLY A 85 13.33 -0.93 -20.86
C GLY A 85 13.52 0.22 -19.87
N GLN A 86 12.58 1.18 -19.80
CA GLN A 86 12.68 2.30 -18.86
C GLN A 86 12.53 1.87 -17.39
N ALA A 87 11.94 0.70 -17.13
CA ALA A 87 11.84 0.14 -15.79
C ALA A 87 13.21 -0.08 -15.12
N GLN A 88 14.26 -0.35 -15.90
CA GLN A 88 15.62 -0.56 -15.41
C GLN A 88 16.28 0.70 -14.81
N GLY A 89 15.71 1.88 -15.07
CA GLY A 89 16.15 3.14 -14.46
C GLY A 89 15.75 3.30 -12.99
N TYR A 90 14.91 2.40 -12.48
CA TYR A 90 14.42 2.43 -11.10
C TYR A 90 15.12 1.38 -10.23
N PRO A 91 15.11 1.56 -8.88
CA PRO A 91 15.72 0.59 -7.97
C PRO A 91 15.13 -0.81 -8.12
N SER A 92 15.97 -1.83 -7.94
CA SER A 92 15.49 -3.22 -7.80
C SER A 92 14.66 -3.37 -6.52
N ALA A 93 13.90 -4.46 -6.41
CA ALA A 93 13.14 -4.76 -5.19
C ALA A 93 14.04 -4.86 -3.94
N GLU A 94 15.23 -5.44 -4.07
CA GLU A 94 16.21 -5.56 -3.00
C GLU A 94 16.79 -4.20 -2.59
N GLN A 95 17.14 -3.37 -3.58
CA GLN A 95 17.64 -2.02 -3.33
C GLN A 95 16.57 -1.14 -2.66
N TRP A 96 15.33 -1.23 -3.15
CA TRP A 96 14.20 -0.56 -2.53
C TRP A 96 13.98 -1.05 -1.09
N ALA A 97 14.00 -2.37 -0.85
CA ALA A 97 13.77 -2.93 0.47
C ALA A 97 14.83 -2.47 1.48
N ALA A 98 16.11 -2.37 1.07
CA ALA A 98 17.19 -1.88 1.91
C ALA A 98 16.94 -0.44 2.42
N ALA A 99 16.29 0.40 1.62
CA ALA A 99 15.91 1.77 2.00
C ALA A 99 14.56 1.83 2.72
N ALA A 100 13.57 1.07 2.25
CA ALA A 100 12.19 1.15 2.71
C ALA A 100 11.96 0.45 4.05
N VAL A 101 12.61 -0.69 4.32
CA VAL A 101 12.37 -1.47 5.55
C VAL A 101 12.68 -0.65 6.81
N PRO A 102 13.83 0.04 6.95
CA PRO A 102 14.08 0.87 8.13
C PRO A 102 13.01 1.96 8.33
N TRP A 103 12.53 2.56 7.24
CA TRP A 103 11.45 3.56 7.28
C TRP A 103 10.12 2.94 7.71
N LEU A 104 9.76 1.77 7.16
CA LEU A 104 8.54 1.04 7.53
C LEU A 104 8.51 0.62 9.00
N LEU A 105 9.67 0.27 9.55
CA LEU A 105 9.81 -0.08 10.97
C LEU A 105 9.60 1.13 11.90
N GLY A 106 9.68 2.35 11.37
CA GLY A 106 9.38 3.58 12.12
C GLY A 106 7.89 3.92 12.21
N LEU A 107 7.04 3.27 11.40
CA LEU A 107 5.60 3.55 11.40
C LEU A 107 4.96 3.17 12.74
N GLY A 108 4.00 3.98 13.19
CA GLY A 108 3.32 3.77 14.46
C GLY A 108 1.84 4.16 14.46
N PRO A 109 1.19 4.12 15.63
CA PRO A 109 -0.22 4.50 15.79
C PRO A 109 -0.55 5.91 15.31
N GLN A 110 0.42 6.83 15.36
CA GLN A 110 0.30 8.20 14.85
C GLN A 110 0.08 8.26 13.33
N ASP A 111 0.42 7.19 12.62
CA ASP A 111 0.32 7.11 11.16
C ASP A 111 -1.02 6.54 10.68
N ASN A 112 -1.89 6.13 11.61
CA ASN A 112 -3.13 5.42 11.30
C ASN A 112 -4.00 6.19 10.30
N GLY A 113 -4.38 5.54 9.20
CA GLY A 113 -5.24 6.09 8.15
C GLY A 113 -4.56 7.09 7.21
N ARG A 114 -3.29 7.44 7.41
CA ARG A 114 -2.56 8.35 6.51
C ARG A 114 -2.15 7.63 5.24
N SER A 115 -2.37 8.25 4.09
CA SER A 115 -1.74 7.80 2.84
C SER A 115 -0.30 8.29 2.82
N LEU A 116 0.65 7.37 2.87
CA LEU A 116 2.08 7.71 2.90
C LEU A 116 2.77 7.28 1.61
N THR A 117 3.85 7.97 1.26
CA THR A 117 4.85 7.49 0.30
C THR A 117 6.14 7.16 1.03
N VAL A 118 6.79 6.08 0.64
CA VAL A 118 8.10 5.72 1.20
C VAL A 118 9.09 6.88 1.03
N GLY A 119 9.75 7.27 2.13
CA GLY A 119 10.73 8.35 2.15
C GLY A 119 10.15 9.73 2.48
N GLU A 120 8.84 9.88 2.56
CA GLU A 120 8.22 11.10 3.10
C GLU A 120 8.36 11.14 4.64
N THR A 121 8.33 12.34 5.21
CA THR A 121 8.28 12.52 6.66
C THR A 121 6.89 12.12 7.17
N HIS A 122 6.84 11.30 8.23
CA HIS A 122 5.59 10.85 8.86
C HIS A 122 5.63 11.09 10.37
#